data_AF-A0A965AH03-F1
#
_entry.id   AF-A0A965AH03-F1
#
_cell.length_a   1.000
_cell.length_b   1.000
_cell.length_c   1.000
_cell.angle_alpha   90.00
_cell.angle_beta   90.00
_cell.angle_gamma   90.00
#
_symmetry.space_group_name_H-M   'P 1'
#
loop_
_entity.id
_entity.type
_entity.pdbx_description
1 polymer ?
#
loop_
_entity_poly.entity_id
_entity_poly.type
_entity_poly.pdbx_seq_one_letter_code
_entity_poly.pdbx_strand_id
1 'polypeptide(L)' 'RYLKYWDGLMAEQKYAGADEVSIADFAFYPVVYRAKTVVPQFTRDCPNIDRWYDEIGARPGVQKGLDFGQG' A
#
# COMPACT_ATOMS: atom_id res chain seq x y z
N ARG A 1 5.20 -12.54 6.67
CA ARG A 1 4.52 -13.66 5.98
C ARG A 1 3.40 -13.17 5.06
N TYR A 2 2.41 -12.43 5.58
CA TYR A 2 1.28 -11.93 4.77
C TYR A 2 1.71 -10.94 3.66
N LEU A 3 2.50 -9.90 3.99
CA LEU A 3 2.97 -8.94 2.99
C LEU A 3 3.91 -9.56 1.95
N LYS A 4 4.67 -10.58 2.32
CA LYS A 4 5.52 -11.34 1.37
C LYS A 4 4.71 -12.10 0.32
N TYR A 5 3.56 -12.63 0.71
CA TYR A 5 2.64 -13.25 -0.25
C TYR A 5 2.01 -12.20 -1.16
N TRP A 6 1.55 -11.09 -0.59
CA TRP A 6 1.02 -9.95 -1.36
C TRP A 6 2.03 -9.33 -2.30
N ASP A 7 3.30 -9.28 -1.91
CA ASP A 7 4.39 -8.80 -2.76
C ASP A 7 4.57 -9.68 -4.00
N GLY A 8 4.39 -11.00 -3.86
CA GLY A 8 4.33 -11.92 -5.00
C GLY A 8 3.13 -11.67 -5.90
N LEU A 9 1.94 -11.47 -5.32
CA LEU A 9 0.75 -11.13 -6.10
C LEU A 9 0.93 -9.81 -6.87
N MET A 10 1.45 -8.77 -6.22
CA MET A 10 1.71 -7.45 -6.83
C MET A 10 2.85 -7.43 -7.85
N ALA A 11 3.59 -8.54 -8.01
CA ALA A 11 4.50 -8.71 -9.13
C ALA A 11 3.73 -8.95 -10.45
N GLU A 12 2.56 -9.58 -10.36
CA GLU A 12 1.72 -9.93 -11.50
C GLU A 12 0.63 -8.89 -11.77
N GLN A 13 0.18 -8.19 -10.73
CA GLN A 13 -0.87 -7.17 -10.83
C GLN A 13 -0.40 -5.77 -10.41
N LYS A 14 -0.90 -4.75 -11.09
CA LYS A 14 -0.49 -3.37 -10.83
C LYS A 14 -1.06 -2.82 -9.51
N TYR A 15 -2.30 -3.19 -9.19
CA TYR A 15 -3.06 -2.68 -8.03
C TYR A 15 -3.63 -3.83 -7.20
N ALA A 16 -4.15 -3.52 -6.00
CA ALA A 16 -4.69 -4.52 -5.09
C ALA A 16 -5.92 -5.25 -5.66
N GLY A 17 -6.66 -4.61 -6.58
CA GLY A 17 -7.84 -5.14 -7.27
C GLY A 17 -7.63 -5.59 -8.72
N ALA A 18 -6.39 -5.92 -9.12
CA ALA A 18 -5.93 -6.25 -10.49
C ALA A 18 -5.43 -5.05 -11.32
N ASP A 19 -5.96 -4.83 -12.53
CA ASP A 19 -5.36 -3.96 -13.55
C ASP A 19 -5.68 -2.47 -13.37
N GLU A 20 -6.73 -2.16 -12.63
CA GLU A 20 -7.19 -0.79 -12.37
C GLU A 20 -7.25 -0.49 -10.87
N VAL A 21 -7.07 0.78 -10.52
CA VAL A 21 -7.27 1.23 -9.15
C VAL A 21 -8.72 1.05 -8.76
N SER A 22 -8.94 0.47 -7.59
CA SER A 22 -10.27 0.21 -7.06
C SER A 22 -10.35 0.54 -5.57
N ILE A 23 -11.53 0.31 -4.98
CA ILE A 23 -11.72 0.43 -3.53
C ILE A 23 -10.77 -0.48 -2.73
N ALA A 24 -10.29 -1.59 -3.32
CA ALA A 24 -9.34 -2.49 -2.67
C ALA A 24 -8.02 -1.78 -2.33
N ASP A 25 -7.54 -0.88 -3.20
CA ASP A 25 -6.31 -0.14 -2.96
C ASP A 25 -6.44 0.80 -1.76
N PHE A 26 -7.55 1.51 -1.70
CA PHE A 26 -7.82 2.44 -0.60
C PHE A 26 -8.14 1.73 0.72
N ALA A 27 -8.73 0.53 0.67
CA ALA A 27 -8.91 -0.31 1.85
C ALA A 27 -7.57 -0.90 2.35
N PHE A 28 -6.66 -1.23 1.43
CA PHE A 28 -5.38 -1.85 1.78
C PHE A 28 -4.31 -0.83 2.18
N TYR A 29 -4.32 0.38 1.61
CA TYR A 29 -3.29 1.40 1.84
C TYR A 29 -3.07 1.75 3.32
N PRO A 30 -4.12 2.01 4.15
CA PRO A 30 -3.93 2.28 5.57
C PRO A 30 -3.34 1.09 6.35
N VAL A 31 -3.61 -0.14 5.91
CA VAL A 31 -3.03 -1.35 6.52
C VAL A 31 -1.52 -1.37 6.29
N VAL A 32 -1.07 -1.10 5.06
CA VAL A 32 0.36 -1.07 4.72
C VAL A 32 1.06 0.13 5.37
N TYR A 33 0.43 1.32 5.36
CA TYR A 33 0.91 2.50 6.08
C TYR A 33 1.20 2.18 7.55
N ARG A 34 0.22 1.60 8.26
CA ARG A 34 0.38 1.25 9.67
C ARG A 34 1.41 0.15 9.88
N ALA A 35 1.48 -0.85 9.00
CA ALA A 35 2.46 -1.91 9.08
C ALA A 35 3.89 -1.37 8.96
N LYS A 36 4.14 -0.44 8.03
CA LYS A 36 5.46 0.21 7.86
C LYS A 36 5.89 0.98 9.12
N THR A 37 4.96 1.60 9.82
CA THR A 37 5.27 2.38 11.04
C THR A 37 5.39 1.52 12.30
N VAL A 38 4.47 0.56 12.51
CA VAL A 38 4.35 -0.16 13.78
C VAL A 38 5.14 -1.47 13.79
N VAL A 39 5.27 -2.14 12.63
CA VAL A 39 5.93 -3.45 12.51
C VAL A 39 6.81 -3.54 11.25
N PRO A 40 7.80 -2.62 11.08
CA PRO A 40 8.62 -2.52 9.88
C PRO A 40 9.37 -3.81 9.53
N GLN A 41 9.66 -4.67 10.51
CA GLN A 41 10.30 -5.96 10.27
C GLN A 41 9.51 -6.88 9.33
N PHE A 42 8.19 -6.68 9.20
CA PHE A 42 7.33 -7.47 8.31
C PHE A 42 7.07 -6.83 6.95
N THR A 43 7.51 -5.59 6.75
CA THR A 43 7.36 -4.87 5.48
C THR A 43 8.64 -4.87 4.65
N ARG A 44 9.78 -5.22 5.24
CA ARG A 44 11.08 -5.34 4.55
C ARG A 44 11.01 -6.30 3.36
N ASP A 45 11.83 -5.98 2.35
CA ASP A 45 12.06 -6.79 1.17
C ASP A 45 10.75 -7.08 0.40
N CYS A 46 9.84 -6.11 0.32
CA CYS A 46 8.59 -6.21 -0.43
C CYS A 46 8.54 -5.11 -1.52
N PRO A 47 9.40 -5.19 -2.55
CA PRO A 47 9.58 -4.11 -3.53
C PRO A 47 8.32 -3.81 -4.36
N ASN A 48 7.45 -4.78 -4.60
CA ASN A 48 6.21 -4.57 -5.37
C ASN A 48 5.16 -3.87 -4.50
N ILE A 49 5.13 -4.19 -3.21
CA ILE A 49 4.33 -3.44 -2.23
C ILE A 49 4.86 -2.01 -2.10
N ASP A 50 6.18 -1.81 -2.08
CA ASP A 50 6.78 -0.47 -2.01
C ASP A 50 6.42 0.37 -3.25
N ARG A 51 6.58 -0.19 -4.46
CA ARG A 51 6.14 0.44 -5.72
C ARG A 51 4.66 0.87 -5.65
N TRP A 52 3.80 -0.06 -5.27
CA TRP A 52 2.35 0.20 -5.18
C TRP A 52 2.03 1.26 -4.13
N TYR A 53 2.68 1.19 -2.96
CA TYR A 53 2.47 2.12 -1.85
C TYR A 53 2.84 3.55 -2.24
N ASP A 54 3.98 3.73 -2.92
CA ASP A 54 4.41 5.05 -3.39
C ASP A 54 3.46 5.60 -4.47
N GLU A 55 3.00 4.76 -5.41
CA GLU A 55 2.07 5.14 -6.48
C GLU A 55 0.68 5.55 -5.94
N ILE A 56 0.11 4.78 -4.99
CA ILE A 56 -1.17 5.11 -4.36
C ILE A 56 -1.01 6.34 -3.45
N GLY A 57 0.09 6.40 -2.69
CA GLY A 57 0.41 7.50 -1.80
C GLY A 57 0.52 8.83 -2.53
N ALA A 58 1.14 8.87 -3.72
CA ALA A 58 1.31 10.10 -4.50
C ALA A 58 -0.01 10.74 -4.98
N ARG A 59 -1.16 10.08 -4.83
CA ARG A 59 -2.45 10.59 -5.30
C ARG A 59 -2.93 11.77 -4.43
N PRO A 60 -3.39 12.88 -5.02
CA PRO A 60 -3.83 14.06 -4.26
C PRO A 60 -4.94 13.76 -3.23
N GLY A 61 -5.87 12.85 -3.54
CA GLY A 61 -6.92 12.45 -2.60
C GLY A 61 -6.40 11.70 -1.38
N VAL A 62 -5.36 10.87 -1.56
CA VAL A 62 -4.72 10.12 -0.47
C VAL A 62 -3.91 11.07 0.41
N GLN A 63 -3.11 11.96 -0.19
CA GLN A 63 -2.36 12.98 0.55
C GLN A 63 -3.27 13.84 1.43
N LYS A 64 -4.38 14.37 0.87
CA LYS A 64 -5.38 15.12 1.65
C LYS A 64 -5.97 14.32 2.81
N GLY A 65 -6.22 13.02 2.61
CA GLY A 65 -6.73 12.15 3.68
C GLY A 65 -5.72 11.89 4.79
N LEU A 66 -4.43 11.77 4.45
CA LEU A 66 -3.34 11.63 5.42
C LEU A 66 -3.13 12.92 6.22
N ASP A 67 -3.15 14.07 5.55
CA ASP A 67 -3.00 15.38 6.20
C ASP A 67 -4.14 15.66 7.18
N PHE A 68 -5.38 15.28 6.82
CA PHE A 68 -6.53 15.45 7.72
C PHE A 68 -6.36 14.73 9.06
N GLY A 69 -5.73 13.55 9.06
CA GLY A 69 -5.49 12.77 10.28
C GLY A 69 -4.35 13.26 11.17
N GLN A 70 -3.59 14.28 10.73
CA GLN A 70 -2.50 14.89 11.52
C GLN A 70 -2.90 16.17 12.25
N GLY A 71 -4.14 16.64 12.05
CA GLY A 71 -4.73 17.79 12.75
C GLY A 71 -5.39 17.43 14.07
#